data_AF-R9KG39-F1
#
_entry.id   AF-R9KG39-F1
#
_cell.length_a   1.000
_cell.length_b   1.000
_cell.length_c   1.000
_cell.angle_alpha   90.00
_cell.angle_beta   90.00
_cell.angle_gamma   90.00
#
_symmetry.space_group_name_H-M   'P 1'
#
loop_
_entity.id
_entity.type
_entity.pdbx_description
1 polymer ?
#
loop_
_entity_poly.entity_id
_entity_poly.type
_entity_poly.pdbx_seq_one_letter_code
_entity_poly.pdbx_strand_id
1 'polypeptide(L)'
;MPDTILRPIGTRRYQFDFWGDEKLYSISFEGDMPPEEIQKMLKEVQARPYRGMADAIWAYLEHGCQKHGGFFSAESPTDFGRVMGTASSILHSGTCHALDRMAGGADFYYAAADCQQNCVDGSCRGCYLAVRRMPDWDGGIRYHVVGQTFSSGKHGLDEHGLFAVRAGGKGGRLHDMDRAEGELVLPSIGCVDVAALLLGIDGIKTREQARKAAEK
;
A
#
# COMPACT_ATOMS: atom_id res chain seq x y z
N MET A 1 -30.93 25.74 -12.28
CA MET A 1 -29.96 24.69 -12.61
C MET A 1 -28.59 25.26 -12.33
N PRO A 2 -27.79 24.74 -11.40
CA PRO A 2 -26.42 25.20 -11.25
C PRO A 2 -25.55 24.49 -12.29
N ASP A 3 -24.87 25.28 -13.12
CA ASP A 3 -23.86 24.82 -14.06
C ASP A 3 -22.71 24.18 -13.28
N THR A 4 -22.64 22.85 -13.31
CA THR A 4 -21.45 22.11 -12.89
C THR A 4 -20.36 22.37 -13.92
N ILE A 5 -19.57 23.41 -13.69
CA ILE A 5 -18.30 23.62 -14.38
C ILE A 5 -17.42 22.43 -14.02
N LEU A 6 -17.42 21.40 -14.86
CA LEU A 6 -16.41 20.36 -14.85
C LEU A 6 -15.08 21.07 -15.07
N ARG A 7 -14.31 21.23 -14.00
CA ARG A 7 -12.91 21.66 -14.12
C ARG A 7 -12.26 20.71 -15.14
N PRO A 8 -11.49 21.22 -16.11
CA PRO A 8 -10.73 20.35 -17.00
C PRO A 8 -9.92 19.41 -16.11
N ILE A 9 -10.04 18.10 -16.34
CA ILE A 9 -9.32 17.09 -15.57
C ILE A 9 -7.85 17.29 -15.95
N GLY A 10 -7.14 18.06 -15.13
CA GLY A 10 -5.71 18.24 -15.27
C GLY A 10 -5.03 16.89 -15.09
N THR A 11 -3.92 16.69 -15.80
CA THR A 11 -3.07 15.52 -15.64
C THR A 11 -2.74 15.31 -14.16
N ARG A 12 -2.99 14.10 -13.66
CA ARG A 12 -2.79 13.71 -12.26
C ARG A 12 -1.48 12.96 -12.10
N ARG A 13 -0.83 13.17 -10.96
CA ARG A 13 0.40 12.45 -10.62
C ARG A 13 0.09 11.19 -9.81
N TYR A 14 0.55 10.06 -10.32
CA TYR A 14 0.46 8.76 -9.67
C TYR A 14 1.83 8.35 -9.15
N GLN A 15 1.84 7.73 -7.96
CA GLN A 15 3.02 7.15 -7.36
C GLN A 15 2.67 5.76 -6.79
N PHE A 16 3.52 4.79 -7.09
CA PHE A 16 3.44 3.41 -6.60
C PHE A 16 4.76 3.05 -5.94
N ASP A 17 4.72 2.56 -4.71
CA ASP A 17 5.90 2.06 -4.02
C ASP A 17 5.67 0.61 -3.57
N PHE A 18 6.56 -0.28 -4.02
CA PHE A 18 6.53 -1.69 -3.65
C PHE A 18 7.80 -2.05 -2.89
N TRP A 19 7.68 -2.43 -1.61
CA TRP A 19 8.80 -2.94 -0.84
C TRP A 19 8.72 -4.46 -0.76
N GLY A 20 9.81 -5.12 -1.15
CA GLY A 20 9.97 -6.56 -1.09
C GLY A 20 11.32 -6.97 -1.66
N ASP A 21 11.77 -8.19 -1.38
CA ASP A 21 13.07 -8.71 -1.84
C ASP A 21 14.25 -7.76 -1.51
N GLU A 22 14.22 -7.17 -0.31
CA GLU A 22 15.20 -6.18 0.19
C GLU A 22 15.31 -4.89 -0.65
N LYS A 23 14.32 -4.64 -1.52
CA LYS A 23 14.30 -3.53 -2.47
C LYS A 23 13.02 -2.71 -2.37
N LEU A 24 13.13 -1.46 -2.79
CA LEU A 24 12.02 -0.54 -3.03
C LEU A 24 11.95 -0.29 -4.53
N TYR A 25 10.81 -0.65 -5.11
CA TYR A 25 10.43 -0.36 -6.48
C TYR A 25 9.47 0.82 -6.47
N SER A 26 9.95 1.98 -6.90
CA SER A 26 9.16 3.22 -6.98
C SER A 26 8.83 3.54 -8.43
N ILE A 27 7.55 3.70 -8.73
CA ILE A 27 7.04 4.05 -10.05
C ILE A 27 6.21 5.32 -9.95
N SER A 28 6.43 6.26 -10.87
CA SER A 28 5.62 7.47 -10.97
C SER A 28 5.30 7.80 -12.41
N PHE A 29 4.12 8.35 -12.64
CA PHE A 29 3.75 8.89 -13.95
C PHE A 29 2.65 9.93 -13.81
N GLU A 30 2.42 10.64 -14.90
CA GLU A 30 1.36 11.61 -15.07
C GLU A 30 0.30 11.04 -16.02
N GLY A 31 -0.97 11.15 -15.69
CA GLY A 31 -2.06 10.68 -16.56
C GLY A 31 -3.46 11.08 -16.07
N ASP A 32 -4.47 10.65 -16.81
CA ASP A 32 -5.88 10.78 -16.42
C ASP A 32 -6.55 9.41 -16.52
N MET A 33 -6.49 8.65 -15.42
CA MET A 33 -7.04 7.31 -15.37
C MET A 33 -8.32 7.29 -14.52
N PRO A 34 -9.44 6.81 -15.06
CA PRO A 34 -10.63 6.60 -14.25
C PRO A 34 -10.39 5.47 -13.24
N PRO A 35 -11.13 5.44 -12.10
CA PRO A 35 -10.92 4.45 -11.05
C PRO A 35 -10.97 2.98 -11.51
N GLU A 36 -11.79 2.67 -12.51
CA GLU A 36 -11.91 1.32 -13.08
C GLU A 36 -10.63 0.87 -13.79
N GLU A 37 -9.93 1.79 -14.47
CA GLU A 37 -8.67 1.49 -15.17
C GLU A 37 -7.52 1.33 -14.17
N ILE A 38 -7.52 2.10 -13.08
CA ILE A 38 -6.59 1.88 -11.97
C ILE A 38 -6.76 0.48 -11.38
N GLN A 39 -8.00 0.04 -11.17
CA GLN A 39 -8.30 -1.29 -10.63
C GLN A 39 -7.84 -2.42 -11.56
N LYS A 40 -8.08 -2.30 -12.88
CA LYS A 40 -7.57 -3.23 -13.88
C LYS A 40 -6.04 -3.26 -13.91
N MET A 41 -5.38 -2.10 -13.86
CA MET A 41 -3.92 -2.01 -13.79
C MET A 41 -3.38 -2.68 -12.52
N LEU A 42 -3.95 -2.41 -11.35
CA LEU A 42 -3.54 -3.04 -10.09
C LEU A 42 -3.71 -4.57 -10.14
N LYS A 43 -4.71 -5.07 -10.84
CA LYS A 43 -4.91 -6.51 -11.05
C LYS A 43 -3.80 -7.14 -11.91
N GLU A 44 -3.38 -6.47 -12.98
CA GLU A 44 -2.23 -6.91 -13.79
C GLU A 44 -0.92 -6.86 -13.00
N VAL A 45 -0.75 -5.83 -12.16
CA VAL A 45 0.41 -5.65 -11.27
C VAL A 45 0.48 -6.76 -10.22
N GLN A 46 -0.64 -7.09 -9.58
CA GLN A 46 -0.73 -8.13 -8.55
C GLN A 46 -0.32 -9.52 -9.07
N ALA A 47 -0.53 -9.78 -10.36
CA ALA A 47 -0.12 -11.03 -11.01
C ALA A 47 1.41 -11.15 -11.21
N ARG A 48 2.20 -10.13 -10.84
CA ARG A 48 3.65 -10.11 -11.04
C ARG A 48 4.41 -10.15 -9.70
N PRO A 49 5.66 -10.67 -9.69
CA PRO A 49 6.58 -10.41 -8.59
C PRO A 49 6.93 -8.91 -8.54
N TYR A 50 7.34 -8.39 -7.37
CA TYR A 50 7.62 -6.96 -7.16
C TYR A 50 8.54 -6.37 -8.22
N ARG A 51 9.63 -7.08 -8.57
CA ARG A 51 10.57 -6.65 -9.61
C ARG A 51 9.96 -6.42 -11.00
N GLY A 52 8.82 -7.06 -11.30
CA GLY A 52 8.14 -6.97 -12.59
C GLY A 52 6.94 -6.04 -12.59
N MET A 53 6.65 -5.36 -11.48
CA MET A 53 5.46 -4.51 -11.36
C MET A 53 5.60 -3.23 -12.19
N ALA A 54 6.80 -2.65 -12.30
CA ALA A 54 7.03 -1.50 -13.15
C ALA A 54 6.74 -1.79 -14.63
N ASP A 55 7.20 -2.95 -15.12
CA ASP A 55 6.96 -3.38 -16.50
C ASP A 55 5.46 -3.62 -16.76
N ALA A 56 4.73 -4.16 -15.77
CA ALA A 56 3.29 -4.35 -15.87
C ALA A 56 2.53 -3.02 -15.93
N ILE A 57 2.90 -2.03 -15.10
CA ILE A 57 2.32 -0.68 -15.18
C ILE A 57 2.60 -0.08 -16.55
N TRP A 58 3.85 -0.12 -17.02
CA TRP A 58 4.24 0.42 -18.32
C TRP A 58 3.45 -0.22 -19.47
N ALA A 59 3.40 -1.56 -19.50
CA ALA A 59 2.65 -2.30 -20.52
C ALA A 59 1.15 -1.95 -20.51
N TYR A 60 0.56 -1.76 -19.33
CA TYR A 60 -0.84 -1.34 -19.20
C TYR A 60 -1.06 0.05 -19.81
N LEU A 61 -0.19 1.01 -19.50
CA LEU A 61 -0.28 2.39 -19.99
C LEU A 61 -0.14 2.47 -21.52
N GLU A 62 0.80 1.71 -22.10
CA GLU A 62 1.02 1.66 -23.55
C GLU A 62 -0.17 1.03 -24.30
N HIS A 63 -0.81 0.02 -23.71
CA HIS A 63 -1.93 -0.69 -24.36
C HIS A 63 -3.29 0.03 -24.17
N GLY A 64 -3.47 0.81 -23.10
CA GLY A 64 -4.75 1.38 -22.68
C GLY A 64 -5.24 2.61 -23.48
N CYS A 65 -4.53 3.05 -24.52
CA CYS A 65 -4.80 4.29 -25.27
C CYS A 65 -4.95 5.55 -24.38
N GLN A 66 -4.45 5.52 -23.15
CA GLN A 66 -4.56 6.64 -22.21
C GLN A 66 -3.39 7.60 -22.40
N LYS A 67 -3.69 8.90 -22.44
CA LYS A 67 -2.66 9.94 -22.42
C LYS A 67 -1.95 9.86 -21.08
N HIS A 68 -0.69 9.46 -21.13
CA HIS A 68 0.20 9.44 -20.00
C HIS A 68 1.54 10.11 -20.38
N GLY A 69 2.31 10.49 -19.38
CA GLY A 69 3.60 11.14 -19.56
C GLY A 69 4.46 11.02 -18.31
N GLY A 70 5.73 11.41 -18.43
CA GLY A 70 6.63 11.48 -17.29
C GLY A 70 6.82 10.15 -16.55
N PHE A 71 6.70 9.01 -17.25
CA PHE A 71 6.90 7.71 -16.63
C PHE A 71 8.34 7.59 -16.11
N PHE A 72 8.45 7.21 -14.84
CA PHE A 72 9.70 7.00 -14.16
C PHE A 72 9.57 5.75 -13.28
N SER A 73 10.61 4.92 -13.30
CA SER A 73 10.74 3.76 -12.44
C SER A 73 12.15 3.74 -11.87
N ALA A 74 12.27 3.47 -10.58
CA ALA A 74 13.53 3.32 -9.89
C ALA A 74 13.50 2.14 -8.93
N GLU A 75 14.66 1.52 -8.79
CA GLU A 75 14.92 0.50 -7.80
C GLU A 75 15.98 1.02 -6.82
N SER A 76 15.77 0.81 -5.52
CA SER A 76 16.75 1.15 -4.50
C SER A 76 16.77 0.10 -3.37
N PRO A 77 17.90 -0.07 -2.65
CA PRO A 77 17.93 -0.92 -1.48
C PRO A 77 16.96 -0.44 -0.40
N THR A 78 16.28 -1.37 0.25
CA THR A 78 15.38 -1.07 1.36
C THR A 78 16.14 -1.03 2.68
N ASP A 79 15.95 0.05 3.44
CA ASP A 79 16.33 0.12 4.85
C ASP A 79 15.20 -0.50 5.70
N PHE A 80 15.44 -1.72 6.20
CA PHE A 80 14.49 -2.45 7.03
C PHE A 80 14.03 -1.64 8.26
N GLY A 81 14.95 -0.94 8.94
CA GLY A 81 14.61 -0.15 10.12
C GLY A 81 13.69 1.02 9.78
N ARG A 82 13.94 1.66 8.63
CA ARG A 82 13.08 2.74 8.12
C ARG A 82 11.69 2.24 7.74
N VAL A 83 11.57 1.10 7.06
CA VAL A 83 10.26 0.52 6.69
C VAL A 83 9.48 0.12 7.93
N MET A 84 10.11 -0.60 8.87
CA MET A 84 9.47 -0.95 10.14
C MET A 84 9.03 0.27 10.95
N GLY A 85 9.87 1.30 11.04
CA GLY A 85 9.51 2.54 11.73
C GLY A 85 8.34 3.26 11.07
N THR A 86 8.27 3.21 9.73
CA THR A 86 7.16 3.79 8.95
C THR A 86 5.87 3.00 9.16
N ALA A 87 5.89 1.68 9.00
CA ALA A 87 4.76 0.80 9.27
C ALA A 87 4.26 0.96 10.72
N SER A 88 5.18 0.98 11.68
CA SER A 88 4.86 1.18 13.09
C SER A 88 4.20 2.54 13.33
N SER A 89 4.71 3.61 12.71
CA SER A 89 4.10 4.94 12.82
C SER A 89 2.66 4.92 12.27
N ILE A 90 2.43 4.36 11.09
CA ILE A 90 1.10 4.31 10.46
C ILE A 90 0.13 3.46 11.29
N LEU A 91 0.56 2.26 11.72
CA LEU A 91 -0.28 1.27 12.39
C LEU A 91 -0.47 1.55 13.89
N HIS A 92 0.49 2.13 14.60
CA HIS A 92 0.34 2.45 16.02
C HIS A 92 -0.19 3.88 16.24
N SER A 93 0.35 4.89 15.57
CA SER A 93 0.05 6.30 15.89
C SER A 93 -1.24 6.84 15.27
N GLY A 94 -1.70 6.25 14.16
CA GLY A 94 -2.92 6.70 13.49
C GLY A 94 -2.77 8.04 12.78
N THR A 95 -1.55 8.45 12.47
CA THR A 95 -1.27 9.72 11.79
C THR A 95 -1.10 9.49 10.29
N CYS A 96 -1.57 10.43 9.46
CA CYS A 96 -1.37 10.37 8.01
C CYS A 96 -0.03 10.98 7.56
N HIS A 97 0.71 11.64 8.46
CA HIS A 97 1.96 12.34 8.12
C HIS A 97 3.02 11.47 7.47
N ALA A 98 3.14 10.20 7.90
CA ALA A 98 4.04 9.26 7.26
C ALA A 98 3.63 9.03 5.79
N LEU A 99 2.33 8.84 5.54
CA LEU A 99 1.77 8.61 4.22
C LEU A 99 1.92 9.82 3.30
N ASP A 100 1.70 11.03 3.81
CA ASP A 100 1.85 12.25 3.02
C ASP A 100 3.30 12.50 2.61
N ARG A 101 4.26 12.19 3.49
CA ARG A 101 5.69 12.25 3.15
C ARG A 101 6.06 11.22 2.09
N MET A 102 5.53 10.00 2.21
CA MET A 102 5.79 8.93 1.23
C MET A 102 5.18 9.25 -0.13
N ALA A 103 3.97 9.82 -0.16
CA ALA A 103 3.30 10.21 -1.39
C ALA A 103 4.06 11.28 -2.19
N GLY A 104 4.97 12.05 -1.57
CA GLY A 104 5.87 12.96 -2.29
C GLY A 104 5.15 14.03 -3.13
N GLY A 105 3.93 14.40 -2.76
CA GLY A 105 3.09 15.33 -3.51
C GLY A 105 2.30 14.71 -4.68
N ALA A 106 2.27 13.37 -4.81
CA ALA A 106 1.39 12.70 -5.75
C ALA A 106 -0.09 12.91 -5.39
N ASP A 107 -0.94 13.02 -6.42
CA ASP A 107 -2.39 13.05 -6.26
C ASP A 107 -2.88 11.69 -5.76
N PHE A 108 -2.41 10.63 -6.41
CA PHE A 108 -2.72 9.24 -6.09
C PHE A 108 -1.46 8.52 -5.65
N TYR A 109 -1.54 7.85 -4.51
CA TYR A 109 -0.44 7.10 -3.94
C TYR A 109 -0.91 5.71 -3.53
N TYR A 110 -0.17 4.71 -3.98
CA TYR A 110 -0.41 3.30 -3.70
C TYR A 110 0.88 2.69 -3.18
N ALA A 111 0.79 1.87 -2.16
CA ALA A 111 1.96 1.26 -1.55
C ALA A 111 1.65 -0.16 -1.09
N ALA A 112 2.57 -1.09 -1.32
CA ALA A 112 2.55 -2.41 -0.71
C ALA A 112 3.95 -2.76 -0.19
N ALA A 113 4.05 -3.14 1.08
CA ALA A 113 5.28 -3.57 1.71
C ALA A 113 5.13 -4.99 2.26
N ASP A 114 6.01 -5.87 1.82
CA ASP A 114 6.29 -7.17 2.38
C ASP A 114 7.76 -7.17 2.81
N CYS A 115 8.00 -6.91 4.09
CA CYS A 115 9.35 -6.74 4.63
C CYS A 115 9.54 -7.59 5.86
N GLN A 116 10.51 -8.50 5.80
CA GLN A 116 10.87 -9.38 6.89
C GLN A 116 12.39 -9.45 7.03
N GLN A 117 12.87 -9.58 8.26
CA GLN A 117 14.28 -9.75 8.56
C GLN A 117 14.43 -10.84 9.62
N ASN A 118 15.25 -11.84 9.28
CA ASN A 118 15.70 -12.84 10.22
C ASN A 118 16.81 -12.25 11.10
N CYS A 119 16.68 -12.46 12.41
CA CYS A 119 17.67 -12.08 13.41
C CYS A 119 18.67 -13.23 13.64
N VAL A 120 19.82 -12.88 14.22
CA VAL A 120 20.93 -13.83 14.46
C VAL A 120 20.53 -14.96 15.42
N ASP A 121 19.60 -14.70 16.33
CA ASP A 121 19.05 -15.66 17.29
C ASP A 121 18.01 -16.63 16.67
N GLY A 122 17.70 -16.46 15.38
CA GLY A 122 16.69 -17.23 14.67
C GLY A 122 15.26 -16.73 14.87
N SER A 123 15.07 -15.57 15.52
CA SER A 123 13.79 -14.85 15.50
C SER A 123 13.59 -14.14 14.16
N CYS A 124 12.34 -13.75 13.87
CA CYS A 124 11.96 -12.97 12.69
C CYS A 124 11.15 -11.77 13.14
N ARG A 125 11.31 -10.64 12.45
CA ARG A 125 10.46 -9.47 12.59
C ARG A 125 10.16 -8.88 11.23
N GLY A 126 9.00 -8.27 11.10
CA GLY A 126 8.58 -7.73 9.82
C GLY A 126 7.29 -6.94 9.87
N CYS A 127 6.89 -6.52 8.68
CA CYS A 127 5.61 -5.89 8.47
C CYS A 127 5.02 -6.23 7.10
N TYR A 128 3.69 -6.32 7.11
CA TYR A 128 2.87 -6.23 5.91
C TYR A 128 2.15 -4.88 5.93
N LEU A 129 2.14 -4.19 4.81
CA LEU A 129 1.47 -2.89 4.73
C LEU A 129 0.94 -2.65 3.33
N ALA A 130 -0.37 -2.50 3.18
CA ALA A 130 -1.02 -2.00 1.99
C ALA A 130 -1.61 -0.61 2.30
N VAL A 131 -1.34 0.37 1.44
CA VAL A 131 -1.79 1.75 1.60
C VAL A 131 -2.36 2.26 0.29
N ARG A 132 -3.45 3.00 0.40
CA ARG A 132 -3.92 3.88 -0.65
C ARG A 132 -4.21 5.27 -0.10
N ARG A 133 -3.79 6.27 -0.85
CA ARG A 133 -4.10 7.68 -0.64
C ARG A 133 -4.57 8.29 -1.97
N MET A 134 -5.71 8.96 -1.97
CA MET A 134 -6.28 9.56 -3.17
C MET A 134 -7.13 10.79 -2.84
N PRO A 135 -7.44 11.66 -3.80
CA PRO A 135 -8.36 12.77 -3.60
C PRO A 135 -9.76 12.27 -3.25
N ASP A 136 -10.46 13.00 -2.38
CA ASP A 136 -11.86 12.78 -2.04
C ASP A 136 -12.78 13.73 -2.84
N TRP A 137 -14.07 13.40 -2.97
CA TRP A 137 -15.06 14.16 -3.73
C TRP A 137 -15.25 15.58 -3.20
N ASP A 138 -14.96 15.80 -1.93
CA ASP A 138 -15.10 17.09 -1.24
C ASP A 138 -13.82 17.94 -1.24
N GLY A 139 -12.83 17.55 -2.06
CA GLY A 139 -11.53 18.20 -2.18
C GLY A 139 -10.53 17.82 -1.07
N GLY A 140 -10.91 16.93 -0.15
CA GLY A 140 -10.01 16.34 0.85
C GLY A 140 -9.11 15.24 0.27
N ILE A 141 -8.37 14.59 1.18
CA ILE A 141 -7.60 13.38 0.88
C ILE A 141 -8.20 12.24 1.68
N ARG A 142 -8.38 11.10 1.02
CA ARG A 142 -8.84 9.85 1.61
C ARG A 142 -7.69 8.87 1.73
N TYR A 143 -7.60 8.19 2.86
CA TYR A 143 -6.60 7.18 3.15
C TYR A 143 -7.27 5.85 3.48
N HIS A 144 -6.71 4.76 2.99
CA HIS A 144 -6.99 3.41 3.45
C HIS A 144 -5.68 2.70 3.75
N VAL A 145 -5.65 1.98 4.85
CA VAL A 145 -4.49 1.22 5.30
C VAL A 145 -4.96 -0.15 5.77
N VAL A 146 -4.26 -1.19 5.36
CA VAL A 146 -4.34 -2.53 5.95
C VAL A 146 -2.92 -2.96 6.21
N GLY A 147 -2.61 -3.37 7.44
CA GLY A 147 -1.26 -3.84 7.72
C GLY A 147 -1.11 -4.53 9.05
N GLN A 148 0.05 -5.15 9.21
CA GLN A 148 0.48 -5.83 10.42
C GLN A 148 1.97 -5.59 10.64
N THR A 149 2.36 -5.20 11.86
CA THR A 149 3.73 -5.41 12.34
C THR A 149 3.77 -6.68 13.15
N PHE A 150 4.88 -7.42 13.07
CA PHE A 150 5.03 -8.67 13.81
C PHE A 150 6.47 -8.93 14.25
N SER A 151 6.58 -9.68 15.32
CA SER A 151 7.77 -10.39 15.76
C SER A 151 7.40 -11.82 16.07
N SER A 152 8.28 -12.73 15.67
CA SER A 152 8.14 -14.17 15.82
C SER A 152 9.42 -14.69 16.44
N GLY A 153 9.33 -15.42 17.54
CA GLY A 153 10.47 -16.05 18.18
C GLY A 153 11.03 -17.20 17.36
N LYS A 154 12.00 -17.90 17.96
CA LYS A 154 12.69 -19.00 17.27
C LYS A 154 11.69 -20.09 16.85
N HIS A 155 11.74 -20.47 15.57
CA HIS A 155 10.84 -21.48 14.98
C HIS A 155 9.34 -21.13 15.04
N GLY A 156 8.95 -19.85 15.07
CA GLY A 156 7.54 -19.47 15.07
C GLY A 156 6.87 -19.49 16.45
N LEU A 157 7.65 -19.62 17.53
CA LEU A 157 7.15 -19.57 18.91
C LEU A 157 6.99 -18.12 19.36
N ASP A 158 6.02 -17.85 20.24
CA ASP A 158 5.78 -16.53 20.83
C ASP A 158 5.52 -15.41 19.81
N GLU A 159 4.66 -15.67 18.82
CA GLU A 159 4.30 -14.68 17.81
C GLU A 159 3.44 -13.56 18.40
N HIS A 160 3.85 -12.32 18.15
CA HIS A 160 3.10 -11.16 18.59
C HIS A 160 3.18 -10.02 17.58
N GLY A 161 2.11 -9.25 17.49
CA GLY A 161 2.04 -8.15 16.53
C GLY A 161 0.89 -7.18 16.79
N LEU A 162 0.84 -6.17 15.92
CA LEU A 162 -0.30 -5.27 15.80
C LEU A 162 -0.82 -5.35 14.37
N PHE A 163 -2.07 -5.75 14.23
CA PHE A 163 -2.82 -5.65 13.00
C PHE A 163 -3.78 -4.46 13.06
N ALA A 164 -3.91 -3.71 11.96
CA ALA A 164 -4.92 -2.68 11.85
C ALA A 164 -5.45 -2.53 10.42
N VAL A 165 -6.76 -2.31 10.32
CA VAL A 165 -7.44 -1.76 9.16
C VAL A 165 -7.86 -0.35 9.51
N ARG A 166 -7.44 0.64 8.72
CA ARG A 166 -7.71 2.05 9.00
C ARG A 166 -8.23 2.78 7.78
N ALA A 167 -9.10 3.75 8.04
CA ALA A 167 -9.52 4.73 7.05
C ALA A 167 -9.31 6.13 7.61
N GLY A 168 -8.95 7.06 6.74
CA GLY A 168 -8.79 8.47 7.09
C GLY A 168 -9.39 9.38 6.04
N GLY A 169 -9.74 10.58 6.47
CA GLY A 169 -10.28 11.64 5.64
C GLY A 169 -9.83 13.01 6.12
N LYS A 170 -10.75 13.99 6.12
CA LYS A 170 -10.51 15.33 6.66
C LYS A 170 -10.03 15.26 8.12
N GLY A 171 -8.95 15.99 8.42
CA GLY A 171 -8.40 16.13 9.78
C GLY A 171 -7.07 15.42 10.05
N GLY A 172 -6.48 14.77 9.05
CA GLY A 172 -5.10 14.25 9.14
C GLY A 172 -4.90 13.06 10.08
N ARG A 173 -6.00 12.39 10.45
CA ARG A 173 -5.99 11.21 11.32
C ARG A 173 -6.59 10.00 10.60
N LEU A 174 -6.03 8.85 10.92
CA LEU A 174 -6.54 7.53 10.57
C LEU A 174 -7.35 7.00 11.75
N HIS A 175 -8.52 6.46 11.45
CA HIS A 175 -9.40 5.82 12.42
C HIS A 175 -9.35 4.31 12.25
N ASP A 176 -9.35 3.59 13.38
CA ASP A 176 -9.42 2.13 13.40
C ASP A 176 -10.80 1.68 12.91
N MET A 177 -10.83 0.89 11.84
CA MET A 177 -12.01 0.13 11.41
C MET A 177 -11.99 -1.27 12.06
N ASP A 178 -10.80 -1.86 12.17
CA ASP A 178 -10.52 -3.06 12.94
C ASP A 178 -9.07 -3.00 13.44
N ARG A 179 -8.82 -3.57 14.62
CA ARG A 179 -7.52 -3.61 15.29
C ARG A 179 -7.40 -4.87 16.13
N ALA A 180 -6.23 -5.50 16.08
CA ALA A 180 -5.88 -6.64 16.93
C ALA A 180 -4.44 -6.49 17.43
N GLU A 181 -4.22 -6.80 18.70
CA GLU A 181 -2.91 -6.79 19.36
C GLU A 181 -2.66 -8.16 20.00
N GLY A 182 -1.40 -8.59 19.99
CA GLY A 182 -1.03 -9.93 20.45
C GLY A 182 -1.04 -10.89 19.27
N GLU A 183 -2.09 -11.69 19.13
CA GLU A 183 -2.15 -12.74 18.10
C GLU A 183 -2.10 -12.17 16.67
N LEU A 184 -1.35 -12.84 15.80
CA LEU A 184 -1.19 -12.45 14.41
C LEU A 184 -2.46 -12.75 13.60
N VAL A 185 -2.89 -11.78 12.81
CA VAL A 185 -3.99 -11.93 11.84
C VAL A 185 -3.47 -12.52 10.53
N LEU A 186 -2.33 -12.02 10.07
CA LEU A 186 -1.60 -12.53 8.91
C LEU A 186 -0.42 -13.38 9.40
N PRO A 187 -0.12 -14.53 8.79
CA PRO A 187 0.99 -15.37 9.24
C PRO A 187 2.32 -14.62 9.09
N SER A 188 3.23 -14.75 10.06
CA SER A 188 4.60 -14.18 9.97
C SER A 188 5.49 -14.95 9.00
N ILE A 189 5.15 -16.21 8.74
CA ILE A 189 5.85 -17.15 7.87
C ILE A 189 4.85 -17.64 6.82
N GLY A 190 5.17 -17.44 5.55
CA GLY A 190 4.33 -17.87 4.42
C GLY A 190 4.22 -16.79 3.35
N CYS A 191 3.44 -17.08 2.32
CA CYS A 191 3.21 -16.15 1.22
C CYS A 191 1.96 -15.29 1.52
N VAL A 192 2.16 -14.10 2.07
CA VAL A 192 1.09 -13.10 2.22
C VAL A 192 1.04 -12.26 0.94
N ASP A 193 -0.08 -12.24 0.23
CA ASP A 193 -0.23 -11.40 -0.95
C ASP A 193 -0.61 -9.95 -0.57
N VAL A 194 0.41 -9.15 -0.26
CA VAL A 194 0.20 -7.72 0.08
C VAL A 194 -0.29 -6.92 -1.13
N ALA A 195 0.02 -7.35 -2.36
CA ALA A 195 -0.52 -6.70 -3.56
C ALA A 195 -2.02 -6.96 -3.71
N ALA A 196 -2.52 -8.14 -3.32
CA ALA A 196 -3.95 -8.43 -3.26
C ALA A 196 -4.67 -7.61 -2.18
N LEU A 197 -4.02 -7.40 -1.02
CA LEU A 197 -4.51 -6.46 -0.01
C LEU A 197 -4.66 -5.04 -0.58
N LEU A 198 -3.68 -4.57 -1.35
CA LEU A 198 -3.72 -3.26 -2.00
C LEU A 198 -4.83 -3.18 -3.06
N LEU A 199 -5.01 -4.22 -3.87
CA LEU A 199 -6.08 -4.30 -4.88
C LEU A 199 -7.47 -4.21 -4.22
N GLY A 200 -7.69 -4.97 -3.15
CA GLY A 200 -8.96 -5.07 -2.43
C GLY A 200 -9.20 -4.02 -1.33
N ILE A 201 -8.29 -3.05 -1.17
CA ILE A 201 -8.17 -2.22 0.04
C ILE A 201 -9.45 -1.47 0.45
N ASP A 202 -10.35 -1.20 -0.49
CA ASP A 202 -11.62 -0.49 -0.26
C ASP A 202 -12.72 -1.36 0.35
N GLY A 203 -12.66 -2.66 0.06
CA GLY A 203 -13.61 -3.63 0.58
C GLY A 203 -13.22 -4.15 1.97
N ILE A 204 -11.96 -3.97 2.37
CA ILE A 204 -11.41 -4.54 3.60
C ILE A 204 -11.72 -3.61 4.78
N LYS A 205 -12.58 -4.07 5.67
CA LYS A 205 -12.95 -3.40 6.92
C LYS A 205 -12.63 -4.21 8.16
N THR A 206 -12.32 -5.50 7.99
CA THR A 206 -12.13 -6.47 9.07
C THR A 206 -10.92 -7.35 8.82
N ARG A 207 -10.37 -7.92 9.89
CA ARG A 207 -9.27 -8.90 9.88
C ARG A 207 -9.59 -10.13 9.03
N GLU A 208 -10.83 -10.59 9.03
CA GLU A 208 -11.28 -11.75 8.24
C GLU A 208 -11.25 -11.45 6.74
N GLN A 209 -11.67 -10.26 6.34
CA GLN A 209 -11.57 -9.83 4.94
C GLN A 209 -10.11 -9.65 4.52
N ALA A 210 -9.27 -9.12 5.40
CA ALA A 210 -7.84 -8.98 5.13
C ALA A 210 -7.19 -10.35 4.94
N ARG A 211 -7.47 -11.33 5.80
CA ARG A 211 -7.01 -12.72 5.63
C ARG A 211 -7.41 -13.31 4.30
N LYS A 212 -8.71 -13.27 3.95
CA LYS A 212 -9.21 -13.80 2.68
C LYS A 212 -8.59 -13.13 1.46
N ALA A 213 -8.31 -11.83 1.53
CA ALA A 213 -7.68 -11.10 0.45
C ALA A 213 -6.19 -11.41 0.32
N ALA A 214 -5.50 -11.73 1.43
CA ALA A 214 -4.07 -12.03 1.44
C ALA A 214 -3.74 -13.50 1.14
N GLU A 215 -4.72 -14.40 1.19
CA GLU A 215 -4.60 -15.81 0.84
C GLU A 215 -4.46 -15.97 -0.70
N LYS A 216 -3.42 -16.70 -1.13
CA LYS A 216 -3.22 -17.14 -2.53
C LYS A 216 -3.71 -18.56 -2.74
#